data_AF-A0A2D6XJ83-F1
#
_entry.id   AF-A0A2D6XJ83-F1
#
_cell.length_a   1.000
_cell.length_b   1.000
_cell.length_c   1.000
_cell.angle_alpha   90.00
_cell.angle_beta   90.00
_cell.angle_gamma   90.00
#
_symmetry.space_group_name_H-M   'P 1'
#
loop_
_entity.id
_entity.type
_entity.pdbx_description
1 polymer ?
#
loop_
_entity_poly.entity_id
_entity_poly.type
_entity_poly.pdbx_seq_one_letter_code
_entity_poly.pdbx_strand_id
1 'polypeptide(L)'
;MRFTAVIKEGKIIWHDERAIAEHLLLIDTEECYIDIKPSKMRNTAQNNYYWALLRDWGNDIGDVDINYMHDLAKTGYRIDSTKELDKDEFSEFLDFVEHYARDHGWKDNQGMKIKYHSTKPL
;
A
#
# COMPACT_ATOMS: atom_id res chain seq x y z
N MET A 1 2.03 5.62 -11.61
CA MET A 1 1.63 4.88 -10.38
C MET A 1 0.27 4.23 -10.60
N ARG A 2 -0.09 3.13 -9.92
CA ARG A 2 -1.46 2.55 -9.99
C ARG A 2 -2.25 2.97 -8.76
N PHE A 3 -3.31 3.74 -8.96
CA PHE A 3 -4.28 4.04 -7.91
C PHE A 3 -5.44 3.08 -8.00
N THR A 4 -6.03 2.82 -6.85
CA THR A 4 -7.15 1.90 -6.75
C THR A 4 -8.41 2.67 -6.36
N ALA A 5 -9.55 2.23 -6.88
CA ALA A 5 -10.84 2.85 -6.62
C ALA A 5 -11.97 1.84 -6.69
N VAL A 6 -13.11 2.22 -6.12
CA VAL A 6 -14.40 1.60 -6.39
C VAL A 6 -15.18 2.49 -7.34
N ILE A 7 -15.79 1.90 -8.36
CA ILE A 7 -16.79 2.59 -9.18
C ILE A 7 -18.16 2.36 -8.54
N LYS A 8 -18.81 3.43 -8.09
CA LYS A 8 -20.16 3.38 -7.52
C LYS A 8 -20.98 4.52 -8.09
N GLU A 9 -22.18 4.20 -8.62
CA GLU A 9 -23.10 5.20 -9.19
C GLU A 9 -22.43 6.07 -10.28
N GLY A 10 -21.56 5.48 -11.09
CA GLY A 10 -20.84 6.19 -12.15
C GLY A 10 -19.72 7.12 -11.66
N LYS A 11 -19.40 7.10 -10.36
CA LYS A 11 -18.34 7.91 -9.75
C LYS A 11 -17.15 7.03 -9.36
N ILE A 12 -15.95 7.57 -9.55
CA ILE A 12 -14.71 6.99 -9.03
C ILE A 12 -14.59 7.41 -7.56
N ILE A 13 -14.52 6.42 -6.67
CA ILE A 13 -14.24 6.63 -5.25
C ILE A 13 -12.85 6.06 -5.00
N TRP A 14 -11.87 6.94 -4.87
CA TRP A 14 -10.49 6.55 -4.59
C TRP A 14 -10.38 5.97 -3.19
N HIS A 15 -9.55 4.95 -3.03
CA HIS A 15 -9.32 4.41 -1.70
C HIS A 15 -8.28 5.19 -0.89
N ASP A 16 -7.34 5.87 -1.56
CA ASP A 16 -6.37 6.79 -0.95
C ASP A 16 -6.40 8.11 -1.74
N GLU A 17 -7.27 9.03 -1.31
CA GLU A 17 -7.44 10.35 -1.93
C GLU A 17 -6.21 11.24 -1.76
N ARG A 18 -5.45 11.05 -0.67
CA ARG A 18 -4.26 11.86 -0.39
C ARG A 18 -3.14 11.50 -1.35
N ALA A 19 -2.84 10.20 -1.50
CA ALA A 19 -1.76 9.75 -2.37
C ALA A 19 -1.99 10.13 -3.83
N ILE A 20 -3.25 10.06 -4.30
CA ILE A 20 -3.56 10.48 -5.67
C ILE A 20 -3.44 11.99 -5.83
N ALA A 21 -3.89 12.80 -4.87
CA ALA A 21 -3.74 14.26 -4.93
C ALA A 21 -2.27 14.68 -4.95
N GLU A 22 -1.45 14.11 -4.06
CA GLU A 22 0.01 14.35 -4.02
C GLU A 22 0.66 13.97 -5.36
N HIS A 23 0.27 12.85 -5.97
CA HIS A 23 0.81 12.44 -7.27
C HIS A 23 0.34 13.34 -8.42
N LEU A 24 -0.93 13.76 -8.44
CA LEU A 24 -1.47 14.63 -9.47
C LEU A 24 -0.76 16.00 -9.48
N LEU A 25 -0.42 16.54 -8.30
CA LEU A 25 0.36 17.78 -8.19
C LEU A 25 1.75 17.69 -8.83
N LEU A 26 2.34 16.49 -8.90
CA LEU A 26 3.66 16.29 -9.53
C LEU A 26 3.60 16.32 -11.06
N ILE A 27 2.42 16.09 -11.65
CA ILE A 27 2.23 15.93 -13.11
C ILE A 27 1.25 16.96 -13.70
N ASP A 28 0.89 17.99 -12.93
CA ASP A 28 -0.18 18.97 -13.21
C ASP A 28 -0.02 19.75 -14.53
N THR A 29 1.12 19.62 -15.21
CA THR A 29 1.40 20.28 -16.49
C THR A 29 1.28 19.36 -17.71
N GLU A 30 0.98 18.07 -17.52
CA GLU A 30 1.02 17.06 -18.57
C GLU A 30 -0.38 16.54 -18.95
N GLU A 31 -0.61 16.32 -20.25
CA GLU A 31 -1.82 15.64 -20.72
C GLU A 31 -1.74 14.14 -20.39
N CYS A 32 -2.73 13.64 -19.65
CA CYS A 32 -2.70 12.30 -19.09
C CYS A 32 -3.91 11.46 -19.54
N TYR A 33 -3.68 10.17 -19.81
CA TYR A 33 -4.74 9.18 -19.99
C TYR A 33 -5.01 8.45 -18.67
N ILE A 34 -6.29 8.19 -18.37
CA ILE A 34 -6.71 7.34 -17.24
C ILE A 34 -7.21 6.01 -17.80
N ASP A 35 -6.53 4.92 -17.46
CA ASP A 35 -6.92 3.56 -17.83
C ASP A 35 -7.65 2.87 -16.66
N ILE A 36 -8.96 2.68 -16.80
CA ILE A 36 -9.82 2.08 -15.77
C ILE A 36 -10.03 0.60 -16.11
N LYS A 37 -9.44 -0.29 -15.32
CA LYS A 37 -9.56 -1.74 -15.48
C LYS A 37 -10.16 -2.39 -14.24
N PRO A 38 -11.09 -3.36 -14.39
CA PRO A 38 -11.54 -4.17 -13.27
C PRO A 38 -10.34 -4.85 -12.60
N SER A 39 -10.18 -4.61 -11.30
CA SER A 39 -9.13 -5.25 -10.54
C SER A 39 -9.48 -6.72 -10.31
N LYS A 40 -8.64 -7.64 -10.83
CA LYS A 40 -8.63 -9.04 -10.37
C LYS A 40 -7.93 -9.19 -8.99
N MET A 41 -7.27 -8.13 -8.52
CA MET A 41 -6.58 -8.07 -7.23
C MET A 41 -7.59 -7.87 -6.11
N ARG A 42 -7.77 -8.94 -5.33
CA ARG A 42 -8.54 -9.02 -4.10
C ARG A 42 -7.49 -8.94 -2.98
N ASN A 43 -7.10 -7.79 -2.46
CA ASN A 43 -7.90 -6.85 -1.68
C ASN A 43 -7.21 -5.48 -1.79
N THR A 44 -7.80 -4.60 -2.60
CA THR A 44 -7.35 -3.22 -2.79
C THR A 44 -6.98 -2.51 -1.48
N ALA A 45 -7.76 -2.76 -0.43
CA ALA A 45 -7.53 -2.13 0.84
C ALA A 45 -6.19 -2.60 1.46
N GLN A 46 -5.84 -3.90 1.39
CA GLN A 46 -4.55 -4.42 1.85
C GLN A 46 -3.37 -3.75 1.13
N ASN A 47 -3.47 -3.58 -0.20
CA ASN A 47 -2.43 -2.89 -0.95
C ASN A 47 -2.31 -1.42 -0.51
N ASN A 48 -3.41 -0.72 -0.26
CA ASN A 48 -3.35 0.68 0.20
C ASN A 48 -2.78 0.79 1.61
N TYR A 49 -3.15 -0.13 2.51
CA TYR A 49 -2.56 -0.21 3.84
C TYR A 49 -1.06 -0.49 3.77
N TYR A 50 -0.63 -1.42 2.91
CA TYR A 50 0.80 -1.69 2.66
C TYR A 50 1.56 -0.41 2.26
N TRP A 51 1.05 0.35 1.29
CA TRP A 51 1.71 1.59 0.87
C TRP A 51 1.69 2.68 1.95
N ALA A 52 0.62 2.78 2.73
CA ALA A 52 0.56 3.69 3.87
C ALA A 52 1.60 3.33 4.95
N LEU A 53 1.70 2.04 5.29
CA LEU A 53 2.70 1.53 6.23
C LEU A 53 4.12 1.86 5.79
N LEU A 54 4.46 1.61 4.51
CA LEU A 54 5.80 1.94 4.00
C LEU A 54 6.12 3.43 4.06
N ARG A 55 5.13 4.28 3.78
CA ARG A 55 5.27 5.73 3.86
C ARG A 55 5.52 6.18 5.30
N ASP A 56 4.70 5.70 6.24
CA ASP A 56 4.81 6.06 7.65
C ASP A 56 6.13 5.56 8.24
N TRP A 57 6.52 4.32 7.92
CA TRP A 57 7.81 3.77 8.31
C TRP A 57 8.98 4.56 7.72
N GLY A 58 8.95 4.89 6.42
CA GLY A 58 9.99 5.68 5.77
C GLY A 58 10.17 7.06 6.39
N ASN A 59 9.06 7.73 6.74
CA ASN A 59 9.09 9.02 7.43
C ASN A 59 9.70 8.90 8.84
N ASP A 60 9.31 7.86 9.60
CA ASP A 60 9.80 7.65 10.97
C ASP A 60 11.31 7.43 11.07
N ILE A 61 11.92 6.81 10.06
CA ILE A 61 13.35 6.49 10.05
C ILE A 61 14.21 7.54 9.32
N GLY A 62 13.60 8.61 8.79
CA GLY A 62 14.31 9.77 8.23
C GLY A 62 13.90 10.15 6.81
N ASP A 63 12.59 10.22 6.51
CA ASP A 63 12.04 10.64 5.22
C ASP A 63 12.60 9.84 4.03
N VAL A 64 12.62 8.51 4.17
CA VAL A 64 13.15 7.60 3.15
C VAL A 64 12.15 7.42 2.01
N ASP A 65 12.67 7.35 0.77
CA ASP A 65 11.86 7.15 -0.44
C ASP A 65 11.01 5.87 -0.36
N ILE A 66 9.73 6.00 -0.70
CA ILE A 66 8.76 4.90 -0.59
C ILE A 66 9.08 3.70 -1.51
N ASN A 67 9.73 3.91 -2.66
CA ASN A 67 10.13 2.80 -3.53
C ASN A 67 11.32 2.06 -2.95
N TYR A 68 12.26 2.79 -2.31
CA TYR A 68 13.32 2.14 -1.53
C TYR A 68 12.73 1.29 -0.40
N MET A 69 11.74 1.81 0.33
CA MET A 69 11.05 1.05 1.38
C MET A 69 10.35 -0.20 0.82
N HIS A 70 9.74 -0.09 -0.37
CA HIS A 70 9.14 -1.23 -1.07
C HIS A 70 10.17 -2.30 -1.46
N ASP A 71 11.34 -1.89 -1.98
CA ASP A 71 12.42 -2.81 -2.33
C ASP A 71 13.06 -3.45 -1.10
N LEU A 72 13.19 -2.71 0.00
CA LEU A 72 13.65 -3.22 1.28
C LEU A 72 12.70 -4.30 1.82
N ALA A 73 11.39 -4.05 1.80
CA ALA A 73 10.37 -5.01 2.23
C ALA A 73 10.40 -6.30 1.40
N LYS A 74 10.49 -6.20 0.07
CA LYS A 74 10.64 -7.35 -0.84
C LYS A 74 11.92 -8.13 -0.57
N THR A 75 13.03 -7.43 -0.36
CA THR A 75 14.33 -8.05 -0.06
C THR A 75 14.28 -8.81 1.26
N GLY A 76 13.68 -8.21 2.30
CA GLY A 76 13.48 -8.85 3.60
C GLY A 76 12.64 -10.14 3.50
N TYR A 77 11.58 -10.11 2.70
CA TYR A 77 10.70 -11.27 2.48
C TYR A 77 11.20 -12.24 1.39
N ARG A 78 12.27 -11.89 0.67
CA ARG A 78 12.90 -12.67 -0.41
C ARG A 78 11.97 -12.97 -1.59
N ILE A 79 11.27 -11.94 -2.05
CA ILE A 79 10.42 -12.00 -3.25
C ILE A 79 10.85 -10.98 -4.29
N ASP A 80 10.70 -11.31 -5.57
CA ASP A 80 11.03 -10.39 -6.66
C ASP A 80 9.89 -9.40 -6.96
N SER A 81 8.65 -9.85 -6.77
CA SER A 81 7.44 -9.09 -7.13
C SER A 81 6.27 -9.46 -6.24
N THR A 82 5.58 -8.45 -5.71
CA THR A 82 4.31 -8.64 -4.99
C THR A 82 3.13 -8.91 -5.92
N LYS A 83 3.30 -8.80 -7.25
CA LYS A 83 2.23 -8.98 -8.23
C LYS A 83 1.82 -10.44 -8.42
N GLU A 84 2.72 -11.36 -8.10
CA GLU A 84 2.50 -12.80 -8.24
C GLU A 84 1.88 -13.41 -6.98
N LEU A 85 1.84 -12.66 -5.87
CA LEU A 85 1.25 -13.12 -4.62
C LEU A 85 -0.27 -13.17 -4.75
N ASP A 86 -0.86 -14.28 -4.34
CA ASP A 86 -2.29 -14.36 -4.10
C ASP A 86 -2.70 -13.58 -2.83
N LYS A 87 -3.98 -13.60 -2.50
CA LYS A 87 -4.50 -12.84 -1.36
C LYS A 87 -3.92 -13.30 -0.02
N ASP A 88 -3.80 -14.61 0.18
CA ASP A 88 -3.36 -15.17 1.45
C ASP A 88 -1.84 -14.98 1.56
N GLU A 89 -1.10 -15.19 0.47
CA GLU A 89 0.34 -14.89 0.38
C GLU A 89 0.65 -13.40 0.59
N PHE A 90 -0.19 -12.50 0.05
CA PHE A 90 -0.04 -11.06 0.27
C PHE A 90 -0.38 -10.67 1.71
N SER A 91 -1.28 -11.39 2.37
CA SER A 91 -1.60 -11.17 3.79
C SER A 91 -0.42 -11.57 4.67
N GLU A 92 0.21 -12.72 4.40
CA GLU A 92 1.43 -13.15 5.09
C GLU A 92 2.60 -12.19 4.86
N PHE A 93 2.76 -11.70 3.63
CA PHE A 93 3.75 -10.66 3.31
C PHE A 93 3.50 -9.38 4.10
N LEU A 94 2.25 -8.94 4.21
CA LEU A 94 1.88 -7.74 4.96
C LEU A 94 2.23 -7.88 6.45
N ASP A 95 1.88 -9.01 7.06
CA ASP A 95 2.19 -9.31 8.47
C ASP A 95 3.71 -9.29 8.70
N PHE A 96 4.47 -9.90 7.79
CA PHE A 96 5.94 -9.83 7.83
C PHE A 96 6.44 -8.39 7.78
N VAL A 97 5.94 -7.56 6.85
CA VAL A 97 6.39 -6.17 6.70
C VAL A 97 6.09 -5.35 7.94
N GLU A 98 4.94 -5.58 8.59
CA GLU A 98 4.58 -4.91 9.83
C GLU A 98 5.54 -5.25 10.98
N HIS A 99 5.89 -6.53 11.13
CA HIS A 99 6.90 -6.97 12.10
C HIS A 99 8.28 -6.42 11.77
N TYR A 100 8.69 -6.50 10.51
CA TYR A 100 9.98 -6.01 10.06
C TYR A 100 10.13 -4.50 10.28
N ALA A 101 9.08 -3.72 9.98
CA ALA A 101 9.07 -2.27 10.22
C ALA A 101 9.22 -1.94 11.70
N ARG A 102 8.50 -2.64 12.60
CA ARG A 102 8.61 -2.45 14.05
C ARG A 102 10.03 -2.74 14.56
N ASP A 103 10.65 -3.82 14.10
CA ASP A 103 12.02 -4.18 14.47
C ASP A 103 13.05 -3.14 13.99
N HIS A 104 12.71 -2.38 12.94
CA HIS A 104 13.56 -1.36 12.33
C HIS A 104 13.11 0.07 12.67
N GLY A 105 12.44 0.27 13.80
CA GLY A 105 12.23 1.59 14.39
C GLY A 105 10.96 2.32 13.96
N TRP A 106 10.04 1.66 13.25
CA TRP A 106 8.70 2.20 13.02
C TRP A 106 7.94 2.28 14.35
N LYS A 107 7.49 3.49 14.70
CA LYS A 107 6.77 3.74 15.95
C LYS A 107 5.29 3.69 15.62
N ASP A 108 4.74 2.47 15.65
CA ASP A 108 3.32 2.18 15.44
C ASP A 108 2.42 3.27 16.07
N ASN A 109 1.97 4.20 15.24
CA ASN A 109 1.01 5.21 15.64
C ASN A 109 -0.31 4.45 15.79
N GLN A 110 -0.68 4.13 17.04
CA GLN A 110 -1.86 3.35 17.44
C GLN A 110 -3.24 3.91 16.97
N GLY A 111 -3.28 4.81 15.99
CA GLY A 111 -4.48 5.34 15.34
C GLY A 111 -4.91 4.62 14.06
N MET A 112 -4.04 3.86 13.37
CA MET A 112 -4.41 3.18 12.12
C MET A 112 -4.99 1.77 12.35
N LYS A 113 -6.00 1.63 13.22
CA LYS A 113 -6.86 0.44 13.20
C LYS A 113 -7.79 0.49 11.98
N ILE A 114 -7.22 0.38 10.77
CA ILE A 114 -8.02 -0.10 9.64
C ILE A 114 -8.26 -1.57 9.92
N LYS A 115 -9.53 -1.92 10.19
CA LYS A 115 -9.96 -3.28 10.50
C LYS A 115 -9.63 -4.24 9.34
N TYR A 116 -8.41 -4.75 9.26
CA TYR A 116 -8.15 -6.06 8.66
C TYR A 116 -8.39 -7.09 9.74
N HIS A 117 -9.65 -7.42 9.95
CA HIS A 117 -9.96 -8.66 10.64
C HIS A 117 -9.60 -9.80 9.70
N SER A 118 -8.36 -10.28 9.75
CA SER A 118 -8.11 -11.69 9.50
C SER A 118 -8.75 -12.44 10.68
N THR A 119 -10.00 -12.85 10.50
CA THR A 119 -10.62 -13.84 11.38
C THR A 119 -9.96 -15.18 11.12
N LYS A 120 -8.79 -15.43 11.71
CA LYS A 120 -8.35 -16.80 11.99
C LYS A 120 -7.93 -16.86 13.47
N PRO A 121 -8.60 -17.69 14.29
CA PRO A 121 -8.18 -17.90 15.66
C PRO A 121 -6.87 -18.68 15.70
N LEU A 122 -6.09 -18.40 16.74
CA LEU A 122 -4.89 -19.11 17.20
C LEU A 122 -5.05 -20.63 17.20
#